data_AF-A0A950TNZ6-F1
#
_entry.id   AF-A0A950TNZ6-F1
#
_cell.length_a   1.000
_cell.length_b   1.000
_cell.length_c   1.000
_cell.angle_alpha   90.00
_cell.angle_beta   90.00
_cell.angle_gamma   90.00
#
_symmetry.space_group_name_H-M   'P 1'
#
loop_
_entity.id
_entity.type
_entity.pdbx_description
1 polymer ?
#
loop_
_entity_poly.entity_id
_entity_poly.type
_entity_poly.pdbx_seq_one_letter_code
_entity_poly.pdbx_strand_id
1 'polypeptide(L)'
;MDPNIFREYDIRGIVDTQLTAETVNILARAIGTFFVRGNTRTVALGYDARASSPEFCDLIVEGLNSCGVDVLRIGRVPTPVLYYTLFTQDVGGGVMITGSHNPPDHNGFKICLGMDALFGEQIQEIRQIAEKGQFESGSGTVSDITIVHPYLDDVLSRVSMGTRRLKAVIDSGNGMGGVTAVPIYKDLGVDVVELYTEPDSTFPNHHPDPTQVENLQDLIHAVCKHGANVGIAFDGDGDRIGVVDETGRILWGDELMVIYSRSVLAEHPGTTVIGEVKCSQTLFDDIATHGGEPLMWKAGHSLIKAKMKETGALLAGEMSGHMFFADRYLGFDDAAYAGARLLEILSKTDKPLSRLTADLPKTYSTPEMRLECPDDRKFVVVAAIADRFSKDYEVITLDGARITFEHGWGLVRASNTQALLVLRFEADSEKHLQNIMEIIGSALLDIEGAQPLRDAVEKARTSGDDIDLALALRQLGELERRTPRTRRSALEHYVESVEILRKLDQPLKLAHTIRHLGLVHEDEGRLENAEKCYDEALDIYRRNSNDDDLNYANAVRYAASVKEKLGKNSESVELWREAEKRYRACRIEAGVAEAAKHLDGLAS
;
A
#
# COMPACT_ATOMS: atom_id res chain seq x y z
N MET A 1 12.99 -18.27 -14.70
CA MET A 1 12.73 -17.71 -13.36
C MET A 1 11.98 -16.40 -13.54
N ASP A 2 10.91 -16.19 -12.78
CA ASP A 2 10.15 -14.93 -12.84
C ASP A 2 10.98 -13.83 -12.15
N PRO A 3 11.40 -12.76 -12.84
CA PRO A 3 12.21 -11.69 -12.24
C PRO A 3 11.45 -10.92 -11.15
N ASN A 4 10.11 -10.99 -11.14
CA ASN A 4 9.29 -10.27 -10.18
C ASN A 4 9.34 -10.88 -8.77
N ILE A 5 9.92 -12.06 -8.57
CA ILE A 5 10.10 -12.59 -7.22
C ILE A 5 11.19 -11.85 -6.43
N PHE A 6 12.10 -11.14 -7.11
CA PHE A 6 13.18 -10.36 -6.51
C PHE A 6 12.69 -8.96 -6.19
N ARG A 7 12.19 -8.75 -4.97
CA ARG A 7 11.61 -7.48 -4.51
C ARG A 7 12.70 -6.57 -3.93
N GLU A 8 12.29 -5.41 -3.42
CA GLU A 8 13.23 -4.43 -2.85
C GLU A 8 13.92 -4.93 -1.58
N TYR A 9 13.24 -5.69 -0.70
CA TYR A 9 13.77 -6.07 0.62
C TYR A 9 13.96 -7.58 0.81
N ASP A 10 13.37 -8.39 -0.06
CA ASP A 10 13.32 -9.84 0.07
C ASP A 10 13.04 -10.51 -1.29
N ILE A 11 13.03 -11.84 -1.28
CA ILE A 11 12.54 -12.65 -2.39
C ILE A 11 11.19 -13.23 -1.99
N ARG A 12 10.15 -13.04 -2.81
CA ARG A 12 8.76 -13.44 -2.49
C ARG A 12 8.06 -14.01 -3.72
N GLY A 13 7.36 -15.12 -3.57
CA GLY A 13 6.54 -15.66 -4.65
C GLY A 13 5.52 -16.70 -4.18
N ILE A 14 4.65 -17.07 -5.11
CA ILE A 14 3.65 -18.13 -4.92
C ILE A 14 4.33 -19.49 -5.09
N VAL A 15 4.14 -20.38 -4.12
CA VAL A 15 4.63 -21.76 -4.10
C VAL A 15 4.07 -22.53 -5.31
N ASP A 16 4.82 -23.51 -5.82
CA ASP A 16 4.47 -24.36 -6.97
C ASP A 16 4.33 -23.65 -8.33
N THR A 17 4.28 -22.32 -8.37
CA THR A 17 4.15 -21.53 -9.60
C THR A 17 5.39 -20.66 -9.84
N GLN A 18 5.71 -19.78 -8.89
CA GLN A 18 6.89 -18.92 -8.95
C GLN A 18 8.05 -19.54 -8.17
N LEU A 19 7.77 -20.09 -6.99
CA LEU A 19 8.72 -20.78 -6.12
C LEU A 19 8.53 -22.31 -6.23
N THR A 20 8.92 -22.89 -7.36
CA THR A 20 9.02 -24.35 -7.53
C THR A 20 10.30 -24.88 -6.89
N ALA A 21 10.40 -26.18 -6.63
CA ALA A 21 11.63 -26.81 -6.16
C ALA A 21 12.83 -26.52 -7.08
N GLU A 22 12.63 -26.45 -8.40
CA GLU A 22 13.68 -26.06 -9.36
C GLU A 22 14.12 -24.60 -9.14
N THR A 23 13.16 -23.67 -9.04
CA THR A 23 13.46 -22.26 -8.76
C THR A 23 14.21 -22.11 -7.43
N VAL A 24 13.76 -22.78 -6.37
CA VAL A 24 14.39 -22.70 -5.04
C VAL A 24 15.80 -23.29 -5.05
N ASN A 25 16.04 -24.39 -5.77
CA ASN A 25 17.39 -24.92 -5.95
C ASN A 25 18.34 -23.93 -6.64
N ILE A 26 17.86 -23.26 -7.70
CA ILE A 26 18.65 -22.22 -8.39
C ILE A 26 18.91 -21.05 -7.44
N LEU A 27 17.91 -20.60 -6.70
CA LEU A 27 18.05 -19.54 -5.69
C LEU A 27 19.05 -19.92 -4.60
N ALA A 28 18.99 -21.14 -4.08
CA ALA A 28 19.90 -21.64 -3.05
C ALA A 28 21.37 -21.53 -3.49
N ARG A 29 21.67 -21.95 -4.73
CA ARG A 29 23.02 -21.86 -5.30
C ARG A 29 23.43 -20.41 -5.62
N ALA A 30 22.47 -19.58 -6.03
CA ALA A 30 22.72 -18.16 -6.26
C ALA A 30 23.06 -17.43 -4.95
N ILE A 31 22.31 -17.69 -3.88
CA ILE A 31 22.56 -17.17 -2.52
C ILE A 31 23.90 -17.71 -2.00
N GLY A 32 24.19 -19.00 -2.17
CA GLY A 32 25.47 -19.58 -1.78
C GLY A 32 26.65 -18.94 -2.50
N THR A 33 26.52 -18.72 -3.80
CA THR A 33 27.52 -18.00 -4.62
C THR A 33 27.70 -16.56 -4.15
N PHE A 34 26.60 -15.85 -3.86
CA PHE A 34 26.65 -14.50 -3.30
C PHE A 34 27.43 -14.46 -1.98
N PHE A 35 27.14 -15.38 -1.05
CA PHE A 35 27.87 -15.46 0.22
C PHE A 35 29.36 -15.75 0.03
N VAL A 36 29.71 -16.73 -0.81
CA VAL A 36 31.12 -17.07 -1.07
C VAL A 36 31.88 -15.87 -1.64
N ARG A 37 31.28 -15.13 -2.58
CA ARG A 37 31.88 -13.92 -3.17
C ARG A 37 31.98 -12.77 -2.15
N GLY A 38 31.04 -12.71 -1.21
CA GLY A 38 31.09 -11.84 -0.03
C GLY A 38 32.01 -12.34 1.09
N ASN A 39 32.86 -13.35 0.85
CA ASN A 39 33.74 -13.99 1.85
C ASN A 39 33.00 -14.55 3.09
N THR A 40 31.73 -14.89 2.95
CA THR A 40 30.90 -15.50 3.99
C THR A 40 30.91 -17.01 3.83
N ARG A 41 31.32 -17.72 4.88
CA ARG A 41 31.49 -19.19 4.86
C ARG A 41 30.53 -19.95 5.76
N THR A 42 29.89 -19.29 6.71
CA THR A 42 28.92 -19.91 7.62
C THR A 42 27.71 -19.00 7.74
N VAL A 43 26.51 -19.54 7.60
CA VAL A 43 25.26 -18.77 7.68
C VAL A 43 24.21 -19.47 8.54
N ALA A 44 23.38 -18.69 9.24
CA ALA A 44 22.23 -19.20 9.96
C ALA A 44 21.03 -19.44 9.02
N LEU A 45 20.26 -20.50 9.26
CA LEU A 45 19.05 -20.82 8.48
C LEU A 45 17.88 -21.16 9.41
N GLY A 46 16.82 -20.36 9.32
CA GLY A 46 15.56 -20.56 10.04
C GLY A 46 14.36 -20.49 9.10
N TYR A 47 13.19 -20.96 9.57
CA TYR A 47 11.98 -20.94 8.76
C TYR A 47 10.68 -20.79 9.57
N ASP A 48 9.63 -20.28 8.93
CA ASP A 48 8.32 -20.03 9.56
C ASP A 48 7.39 -21.26 9.59
N ALA A 49 6.12 -21.07 9.93
CA ALA A 49 5.13 -22.15 10.09
C ALA A 49 4.61 -22.76 8.78
N ARG A 50 5.01 -22.27 7.59
CA ARG A 50 4.34 -22.65 6.33
C ARG A 50 4.64 -24.07 5.90
N ALA A 51 3.69 -24.65 5.15
CA ALA A 51 3.77 -26.04 4.70
C ALA A 51 4.99 -26.31 3.78
N SER A 52 5.37 -25.34 2.95
CA SER A 52 6.53 -25.44 2.06
C SER A 52 7.88 -25.16 2.72
N SER A 53 7.88 -24.55 3.91
CA SER A 53 9.10 -24.11 4.59
C SER A 53 10.08 -25.24 4.94
N PRO A 54 9.63 -26.44 5.40
CA PRO A 54 10.55 -27.57 5.62
C PRO A 54 11.27 -28.04 4.35
N GLU A 55 10.55 -28.19 3.23
CA GLU A 55 11.16 -28.59 1.95
C GLU A 55 12.15 -27.52 1.46
N PHE A 56 11.75 -26.24 1.52
CA PHE A 56 12.63 -25.15 1.12
C PHE A 56 13.87 -25.06 2.01
N CYS A 57 13.76 -25.40 3.30
CA CYS A 57 14.91 -25.48 4.19
C CYS A 57 15.92 -26.51 3.68
N ASP A 58 15.48 -27.71 3.31
CA ASP A 58 16.37 -28.75 2.80
C ASP A 58 17.03 -28.34 1.48
N LEU A 59 16.28 -27.74 0.55
CA LEU A 59 16.80 -27.23 -0.73
C LEU A 59 17.82 -26.10 -0.53
N ILE A 60 17.57 -25.19 0.41
CA ILE A 60 18.50 -24.10 0.73
C ILE A 60 19.77 -24.67 1.36
N VAL A 61 19.68 -25.62 2.29
CA VAL A 61 20.85 -26.30 2.86
C VAL A 61 21.69 -26.95 1.76
N GLU A 62 21.06 -27.73 0.86
CA GLU A 62 21.76 -28.42 -0.22
C GLU A 62 22.47 -27.43 -1.16
N GLY A 63 21.77 -26.39 -1.62
CA GLY A 63 22.35 -25.40 -2.52
C GLY A 63 23.48 -24.60 -1.89
N LEU A 64 23.34 -24.16 -0.63
CA LEU A 64 24.39 -23.45 0.11
C LEU A 64 25.64 -24.33 0.30
N ASN A 65 25.45 -25.57 0.77
CA ASN A 65 26.54 -26.52 0.96
C ASN A 65 27.25 -26.83 -0.37
N SER A 66 26.51 -26.95 -1.48
CA SER A 66 27.09 -27.20 -2.81
C SER A 66 28.01 -26.07 -3.31
N CYS A 67 27.86 -24.86 -2.77
CA CYS A 67 28.74 -23.72 -3.03
C CYS A 67 29.92 -23.63 -2.05
N GLY A 68 29.94 -24.45 -0.98
CA GLY A 68 30.96 -24.39 0.07
C GLY A 68 30.65 -23.39 1.19
N VAL A 69 29.36 -23.19 1.50
CA VAL A 69 28.88 -22.44 2.66
C VAL A 69 28.36 -23.42 3.70
N ASP A 70 28.87 -23.36 4.93
CA ASP A 70 28.36 -24.10 6.08
C ASP A 70 27.04 -23.48 6.57
N VAL A 71 26.11 -24.33 7.02
CA VAL A 71 24.79 -23.92 7.49
C VAL A 71 24.61 -24.26 8.98
N LEU A 72 24.27 -23.24 9.77
CA LEU A 72 23.78 -23.38 11.13
C LEU A 72 22.24 -23.34 11.11
N ARG A 73 21.61 -24.51 11.10
CA ARG A 73 20.15 -24.64 11.05
C ARG A 73 19.56 -24.44 12.46
N ILE A 74 18.67 -23.46 12.59
CA ILE A 74 17.99 -23.11 13.85
C ILE A 74 16.52 -23.57 13.88
N GLY A 75 16.05 -24.18 12.79
CA GLY A 75 14.74 -24.81 12.70
C GLY A 75 13.59 -23.82 12.54
N ARG A 76 12.40 -24.25 13.00
CA ARG A 76 11.17 -23.46 12.91
C ARG A 76 11.13 -22.39 14.00
N VAL A 77 11.30 -21.13 13.63
CA VAL A 77 11.43 -19.99 14.56
C VAL A 77 10.77 -18.72 14.01
N PRO A 78 10.42 -17.72 14.85
CA PRO A 78 10.10 -16.38 14.37
C PRO A 78 11.29 -15.72 13.65
N THR A 79 11.01 -14.81 12.73
CA THR A 79 12.04 -14.02 12.01
C THR A 79 13.02 -13.30 12.97
N PRO A 80 12.57 -12.66 14.07
CA PRO A 80 13.48 -12.01 15.02
C PRO A 80 14.46 -12.97 15.72
N VAL A 81 14.13 -14.26 15.83
CA VAL A 81 15.03 -15.26 16.41
C VAL A 81 16.18 -15.60 15.45
N LEU A 82 15.93 -15.59 14.13
CA LEU A 82 17.03 -15.63 13.17
C LEU A 82 17.93 -14.40 13.33
N TYR A 83 17.34 -13.20 13.43
CA TYR A 83 18.12 -11.97 13.61
C TYR A 83 18.97 -12.03 14.87
N TYR A 84 18.41 -12.43 16.00
CA TYR A 84 19.16 -12.67 17.24
C TYR A 84 20.35 -13.62 17.06
N THR A 85 20.18 -14.67 16.25
CA THR A 85 21.26 -15.62 15.95
C THR A 85 22.46 -14.93 15.28
N LEU A 86 22.21 -13.94 14.40
CA LEU A 86 23.27 -13.18 13.73
C LEU A 86 24.13 -12.34 14.69
N PHE A 87 23.60 -11.99 15.86
CA PHE A 87 24.31 -11.21 16.88
C PHE A 87 24.99 -12.08 17.94
N THR A 88 24.60 -13.35 18.08
CA THR A 88 25.01 -14.21 19.20
C THR A 88 25.79 -15.45 18.81
N GLN A 89 25.76 -15.83 17.53
CA GLN A 89 26.50 -16.96 17.00
C GLN A 89 27.58 -16.49 16.01
N ASP A 90 28.61 -17.31 15.82
CA ASP A 90 29.69 -17.05 14.85
C ASP A 90 29.23 -17.41 13.44
N VAL A 91 28.36 -16.57 12.88
CA VAL A 91 27.83 -16.69 11.51
C VAL A 91 28.04 -15.38 10.76
N GLY A 92 28.38 -15.47 9.47
CA GLY A 92 28.62 -14.31 8.61
C GLY A 92 27.37 -13.82 7.86
N GLY A 93 26.19 -14.35 8.17
CA GLY A 93 24.93 -14.00 7.52
C GLY A 93 23.82 -14.98 7.88
N GLY A 94 22.65 -14.82 7.26
CA GLY A 94 21.55 -15.74 7.46
C GLY A 94 20.44 -15.65 6.43
N VAL A 95 19.59 -16.67 6.41
CA VAL A 95 18.42 -16.77 5.54
C VAL A 95 17.21 -17.17 6.39
N MET A 96 16.14 -16.38 6.31
CA MET A 96 14.84 -16.72 6.87
C MET A 96 13.92 -17.16 5.74
N ILE A 97 13.42 -18.39 5.81
CA ILE A 97 12.38 -18.87 4.90
C ILE A 97 11.04 -18.52 5.51
N THR A 98 10.34 -17.58 4.90
CA THR A 98 9.10 -17.04 5.44
C THR A 98 8.27 -16.49 4.32
N GLY A 99 6.94 -16.60 4.41
CA GLY A 99 5.98 -15.85 3.59
C GLY A 99 5.49 -14.56 4.28
N SER A 100 5.99 -14.28 5.49
CA SER A 100 5.57 -13.18 6.37
C SER A 100 4.05 -13.18 6.56
N HIS A 101 3.39 -12.04 6.38
CA HIS A 101 1.93 -11.92 6.40
C HIS A 101 1.23 -12.35 5.10
N ASN A 102 1.87 -12.92 4.07
CA ASN A 102 1.16 -13.27 2.83
C ASN A 102 0.22 -14.49 3.00
N PRO A 103 -0.73 -14.75 2.09
CA PRO A 103 -1.60 -15.94 2.15
C PRO A 103 -0.81 -17.27 2.21
N PRO A 104 -1.42 -18.39 2.65
CA PRO A 104 -0.72 -19.68 2.87
C PRO A 104 0.11 -20.21 1.69
N ASP A 105 -0.31 -19.91 0.46
CA ASP A 105 0.33 -20.33 -0.79
C ASP A 105 1.57 -19.50 -1.16
N HIS A 106 1.93 -18.48 -0.39
CA HIS A 106 3.15 -17.71 -0.57
C HIS A 106 4.28 -18.20 0.33
N ASN A 107 5.51 -18.03 -0.12
CA ASN A 107 6.71 -18.14 0.72
C ASN A 107 7.79 -17.19 0.18
N GLY A 108 8.99 -17.20 0.76
CA GLY A 108 10.04 -16.28 0.39
C GLY A 108 11.28 -16.40 1.27
N PHE A 109 12.22 -15.49 1.03
CA PHE A 109 13.54 -15.48 1.66
C PHE A 109 13.90 -14.06 2.10
N LYS A 110 14.05 -13.84 3.42
CA LYS A 110 14.73 -12.65 3.95
C LYS A 110 16.20 -13.02 4.15
N ILE A 111 17.12 -12.27 3.53
CA ILE A 111 18.54 -12.63 3.47
C ILE A 111 19.35 -11.55 4.16
N CYS A 112 20.32 -11.95 4.97
CA CYS A 112 21.23 -11.06 5.69
C CYS A 112 22.69 -11.40 5.39
N LEU A 113 23.52 -10.37 5.23
CA LEU A 113 24.97 -10.45 5.17
C LEU A 113 25.55 -9.78 6.42
N GLY A 114 26.29 -10.53 7.22
CA GLY A 114 26.57 -10.18 8.60
C GLY A 114 25.27 -9.99 9.38
N MET A 115 25.13 -8.84 10.02
CA MET A 115 23.91 -8.42 10.75
C MET A 115 22.95 -7.59 9.89
N ASP A 116 23.34 -7.25 8.64
CA ASP A 116 22.61 -6.32 7.80
C ASP A 116 21.68 -7.08 6.84
N ALA A 117 20.41 -6.67 6.76
CA ALA A 117 19.46 -7.22 5.80
C ALA A 117 19.76 -6.71 4.38
N LEU A 118 19.71 -7.61 3.40
CA LEU A 118 19.90 -7.24 1.99
C LEU A 118 18.69 -6.43 1.48
N PHE A 119 18.96 -5.51 0.55
CA PHE A 119 17.93 -4.77 -0.19
C PHE A 119 18.45 -4.26 -1.53
N GLY A 120 17.53 -3.83 -2.40
CA GLY A 120 17.81 -3.16 -3.68
C GLY A 120 18.79 -3.95 -4.56
N GLU A 121 19.89 -3.30 -4.94
CA GLU A 121 20.93 -3.87 -5.83
C GLU A 121 21.52 -5.19 -5.33
N GLN A 122 21.57 -5.43 -4.02
CA GLN A 122 22.10 -6.70 -3.48
C GLN A 122 21.17 -7.88 -3.79
N ILE A 123 19.85 -7.67 -3.74
CA ILE A 123 18.87 -8.68 -4.14
C ILE A 123 18.92 -8.88 -5.66
N GLN A 124 19.13 -7.81 -6.43
CA GLN A 124 19.31 -7.90 -7.88
C GLN A 124 20.62 -8.60 -8.26
N GLU A 125 21.67 -8.52 -7.46
CA GLU A 125 22.90 -9.29 -7.67
C GLU A 125 22.63 -10.80 -7.59
N ILE A 126 21.86 -11.24 -6.57
CA ILE A 126 21.44 -12.64 -6.45
C ILE A 126 20.63 -13.07 -7.67
N ARG A 127 19.72 -12.21 -8.15
CA ARG A 127 18.98 -12.44 -9.40
C ARG A 127 19.92 -12.64 -10.58
N GLN A 128 20.89 -11.76 -10.77
CA GLN A 128 21.84 -11.84 -11.89
C GLN A 128 22.68 -13.12 -11.83
N ILE A 129 23.06 -13.57 -10.62
CA ILE A 129 23.76 -14.85 -10.44
C ILE A 129 22.85 -16.01 -10.86
N ALA A 130 21.59 -16.01 -10.40
CA ALA A 130 20.60 -17.03 -10.75
C ALA A 130 20.34 -17.09 -12.26
N GLU A 131 20.16 -15.95 -12.93
CA GLU A 131 19.93 -15.86 -14.38
C GLU A 131 21.14 -16.33 -15.20
N LYS A 132 22.37 -16.03 -14.75
CA LYS A 132 23.60 -16.46 -15.44
C LYS A 132 23.87 -17.96 -15.30
N GLY A 133 23.35 -18.61 -14.26
CA GLY A 133 23.60 -20.03 -13.98
C GLY A 133 25.06 -20.35 -13.63
N GLN A 134 25.85 -19.33 -13.25
CA GLN A 134 27.28 -19.44 -12.94
C GLN A 134 27.49 -19.44 -11.44
N PHE A 135 27.46 -20.64 -10.86
CA PHE A 135 27.54 -20.84 -9.41
C PHE A 135 28.94 -21.24 -8.96
N GLU A 136 29.32 -20.79 -7.77
CA GLU A 136 30.49 -21.33 -7.07
C GLU A 136 30.26 -22.81 -6.74
N SER A 137 31.34 -23.56 -6.58
CA SER A 137 31.31 -24.97 -6.21
C SER A 137 32.19 -25.23 -5.00
N GLY A 138 31.70 -26.03 -4.07
CA GLY A 138 32.39 -26.39 -2.84
C GLY A 138 31.66 -27.49 -2.09
N SER A 139 32.05 -27.69 -0.85
CA SER A 139 31.37 -28.60 0.08
C SER A 139 31.29 -27.91 1.43
N GLY A 140 30.09 -27.55 1.84
CA GLY A 140 29.76 -27.09 3.18
C GLY A 140 29.23 -28.24 4.05
N THR A 141 28.97 -27.92 5.31
CA THR A 141 28.40 -28.82 6.31
C THR A 141 27.16 -28.18 6.93
N VAL A 142 26.25 -29.00 7.44
CA VAL A 142 25.10 -28.52 8.21
C VAL A 142 25.23 -28.95 9.67
N SER A 143 24.90 -28.04 10.58
CA SER A 143 24.79 -28.31 12.01
C SER A 143 23.48 -27.74 12.55
N ASP A 144 22.92 -28.36 13.58
CA ASP A 144 21.64 -28.01 14.19
C ASP A 144 21.84 -27.42 15.58
N ILE A 145 21.13 -26.33 15.89
CA ILE A 145 21.07 -25.76 17.24
C ILE A 145 19.65 -25.33 17.63
N THR A 146 19.37 -25.30 18.93
CA THR A 146 18.15 -24.71 19.48
C THR A 146 18.48 -23.36 20.11
N ILE A 147 18.12 -22.27 19.43
CA ILE A 147 18.45 -20.89 19.85
C ILE A 147 17.30 -20.16 20.56
N VAL A 148 16.08 -20.72 20.52
CA VAL A 148 14.89 -20.09 21.11
C VAL A 148 15.07 -19.83 22.61
N HIS A 149 15.56 -20.80 23.40
CA HIS A 149 15.73 -20.59 24.84
C HIS A 149 16.72 -19.46 25.19
N PRO A 150 17.95 -19.42 24.62
CA PRO A 150 18.83 -18.26 24.77
C PRO A 150 18.19 -16.92 24.41
N TYR A 151 17.38 -16.87 23.35
CA TYR A 151 16.63 -15.68 22.97
C TYR A 151 15.61 -15.26 24.05
N LEU A 152 14.81 -16.21 24.57
CA LEU A 152 13.83 -15.93 25.64
C LEU A 152 14.53 -15.36 26.88
N ASP A 153 15.62 -15.99 27.32
CA ASP A 153 16.40 -15.56 28.48
C ASP A 153 16.98 -14.15 28.30
N ASP A 154 17.50 -13.84 27.11
CA ASP A 154 18.03 -12.52 26.78
C ASP A 154 16.94 -11.44 26.83
N VAL A 155 15.78 -11.68 26.22
CA VAL A 155 14.63 -10.75 26.28
C VAL A 155 14.18 -10.55 27.74
N LEU A 156 14.01 -11.62 28.50
CA LEU A 156 13.61 -11.55 29.92
C LEU A 156 14.62 -10.74 30.75
N SER A 157 15.91 -10.90 30.49
CA SER A 157 16.96 -10.16 31.21
C SER A 157 16.94 -8.66 30.97
N ARG A 158 16.35 -8.22 29.86
CA ARG A 158 16.32 -6.82 29.41
C ARG A 158 15.10 -6.07 29.88
N VAL A 159 14.06 -6.74 30.39
CA VAL A 159 12.76 -6.14 30.71
C VAL A 159 12.52 -6.14 32.22
N SER A 160 12.10 -5.01 32.78
CA SER A 160 11.90 -4.85 34.23
C SER A 160 10.48 -4.38 34.55
N MET A 161 9.61 -5.33 34.88
CA MET A 161 8.20 -5.08 35.18
C MET A 161 8.00 -4.24 36.44
N GLY A 162 6.99 -3.37 36.42
CA GLY A 162 6.50 -2.65 37.58
C GLY A 162 5.67 -3.51 38.53
N THR A 163 5.03 -2.88 39.52
CA THR A 163 4.27 -3.59 40.56
C THR A 163 2.86 -3.97 40.14
N ARG A 164 2.31 -3.36 39.08
CA ARG A 164 0.96 -3.62 38.61
C ARG A 164 0.90 -4.95 37.87
N ARG A 165 0.05 -5.87 38.34
CA ARG A 165 -0.27 -7.10 37.61
C ARG A 165 -1.10 -6.78 36.39
N LEU A 166 -0.70 -7.32 35.24
CA LEU A 166 -1.38 -7.13 33.96
C LEU A 166 -2.03 -8.43 33.51
N LYS A 167 -3.14 -8.29 32.79
CA LYS A 167 -3.73 -9.34 31.97
C LYS A 167 -3.64 -8.95 30.50
N ALA A 168 -3.16 -9.84 29.65
CA ALA A 168 -3.02 -9.61 28.22
C ALA A 168 -3.71 -10.73 27.41
N VAL A 169 -4.37 -10.37 26.31
CA VAL A 169 -4.80 -11.34 25.29
C VAL A 169 -3.76 -11.37 24.19
N ILE A 170 -3.27 -12.55 23.83
CA ILE A 170 -2.20 -12.74 22.86
C ILE A 170 -2.73 -13.52 21.66
N ASP A 171 -2.73 -12.89 20.50
CA ASP A 171 -3.18 -13.46 19.24
C ASP A 171 -2.01 -13.64 18.27
N SER A 172 -1.81 -14.85 17.75
CA SER A 172 -0.77 -15.09 16.74
C SER A 172 -1.30 -15.49 15.37
N GLY A 173 -2.61 -15.57 15.17
CA GLY A 173 -3.22 -15.99 13.91
C GLY A 173 -2.63 -17.30 13.33
N ASN A 174 -2.22 -18.22 14.20
CA ASN A 174 -1.49 -19.45 13.89
C ASN A 174 -0.13 -19.28 13.20
N GLY A 175 0.44 -18.07 13.25
CA GLY A 175 1.81 -17.77 12.88
C GLY A 175 2.83 -18.09 13.99
N MET A 176 4.03 -17.53 13.85
CA MET A 176 5.15 -17.85 14.73
C MET A 176 5.22 -17.01 16.02
N GLY A 177 4.54 -15.86 16.10
CA GLY A 177 4.67 -14.93 17.24
C GLY A 177 4.41 -15.55 18.62
N GLY A 178 3.44 -16.47 18.71
CA GLY A 178 3.06 -17.13 19.96
C GLY A 178 4.17 -18.00 20.56
N VAL A 179 5.07 -18.53 19.72
CA VAL A 179 6.19 -19.40 20.13
C VAL A 179 7.15 -18.68 21.08
N THR A 180 7.32 -17.37 20.93
CA THR A 180 8.18 -16.55 21.78
C THR A 180 7.40 -15.64 22.72
N ALA A 181 6.35 -14.98 22.23
CA ALA A 181 5.62 -13.97 23.01
C ALA A 181 4.93 -14.56 24.25
N VAL A 182 4.24 -15.71 24.12
CA VAL A 182 3.52 -16.35 25.22
C VAL A 182 4.45 -16.72 26.39
N PRO A 183 5.55 -17.48 26.18
CA PRO A 183 6.45 -17.81 27.28
C PRO A 183 7.10 -16.56 27.90
N ILE A 184 7.55 -15.59 27.09
CA ILE A 184 8.12 -14.33 27.60
C ILE A 184 7.12 -13.64 28.53
N TYR A 185 5.88 -13.45 28.10
CA TYR A 185 4.91 -12.66 28.87
C TYR A 185 4.46 -13.39 30.15
N LYS A 186 4.32 -14.72 30.11
CA LYS A 186 4.04 -15.52 31.31
C LYS A 186 5.18 -15.43 32.32
N ASP A 187 6.43 -15.51 31.88
CA ASP A 187 7.60 -15.43 32.77
C ASP A 187 7.83 -14.01 33.33
N LEU A 188 7.38 -12.98 32.61
CA LEU A 188 7.26 -11.61 33.14
C LEU A 188 6.12 -11.45 34.17
N GLY A 189 5.32 -12.50 34.41
CA GLY A 189 4.26 -12.51 35.40
C GLY A 189 2.95 -11.85 34.94
N VAL A 190 2.70 -11.83 33.63
CA VAL A 190 1.44 -11.40 33.01
C VAL A 190 0.45 -12.57 32.98
N ASP A 191 -0.81 -12.29 33.30
CA ASP A 191 -1.92 -13.23 33.11
C ASP A 191 -2.29 -13.28 31.62
N VAL A 192 -1.90 -14.34 30.93
CA VAL A 192 -2.02 -14.46 29.46
C VAL A 192 -3.25 -15.29 29.08
N VAL A 193 -4.11 -14.69 28.24
CA VAL A 193 -5.16 -15.39 27.50
C VAL A 193 -4.68 -15.60 26.07
N GLU A 194 -4.64 -16.84 25.62
CA GLU A 194 -4.11 -17.20 24.29
C GLU A 194 -5.23 -17.30 23.25
N LEU A 195 -4.98 -16.72 22.08
CA LEU A 195 -5.75 -16.87 20.85
C LEU A 195 -4.82 -17.35 19.75
N TYR A 196 -5.14 -18.49 19.14
CA TYR A 196 -4.48 -18.96 17.91
C TYR A 196 -2.93 -18.95 17.99
N THR A 197 -2.37 -19.29 19.16
CA THR A 197 -0.92 -19.21 19.45
C THR A 197 -0.12 -20.41 18.95
N GLU A 198 -0.80 -21.51 18.63
CA GLU A 198 -0.19 -22.72 18.07
C GLU A 198 0.04 -22.56 16.56
N PRO A 199 1.29 -22.73 16.06
CA PRO A 199 1.59 -22.61 14.64
C PRO A 199 0.84 -23.64 13.78
N ASP A 200 0.10 -23.16 12.78
CA ASP A 200 -0.64 -23.97 11.80
C ASP A 200 -0.53 -23.31 10.42
N SER A 201 0.06 -24.03 9.45
CA SER A 201 0.31 -23.54 8.09
C SER A 201 -0.95 -23.19 7.30
N THR A 202 -2.12 -23.66 7.74
CA THR A 202 -3.40 -23.42 7.05
C THR A 202 -4.06 -22.11 7.45
N PHE A 203 -3.57 -21.44 8.51
CA PHE A 203 -4.16 -20.23 9.11
C PHE A 203 -5.69 -20.34 9.26
N PRO A 204 -6.19 -21.34 10.02
CA PRO A 204 -7.59 -21.77 9.96
C PRO A 204 -8.61 -20.80 10.59
N ASN A 205 -8.15 -19.76 11.29
CA ASN A 205 -9.01 -18.83 12.03
C ASN A 205 -9.17 -17.50 11.28
N HIS A 206 -8.12 -16.69 11.29
CA HIS A 206 -7.95 -15.53 10.43
C HIS A 206 -6.50 -15.47 9.95
N HIS A 207 -6.25 -14.61 8.98
CA HIS A 207 -4.91 -14.44 8.44
C HIS A 207 -4.03 -13.69 9.47
N PRO A 208 -2.75 -14.08 9.70
CA PRO A 208 -1.88 -13.38 10.64
C PRO A 208 -1.31 -12.10 10.02
N ASP A 209 -2.20 -11.13 9.79
CA ASP A 209 -1.87 -9.76 9.39
C ASP A 209 -2.58 -8.77 10.32
N PRO A 210 -1.90 -8.27 11.36
CA PRO A 210 -2.49 -7.35 12.33
C PRO A 210 -2.70 -5.93 11.78
N THR A 211 -2.30 -5.64 10.53
CA THR A 211 -2.57 -4.34 9.90
C THR A 211 -3.99 -4.25 9.33
N GLN A 212 -4.69 -5.39 9.23
CA GLN A 212 -6.05 -5.51 8.73
C GLN A 212 -7.04 -5.58 9.90
N VAL A 213 -8.00 -4.64 9.93
CA VAL A 213 -8.96 -4.50 11.05
C VAL A 213 -9.82 -5.75 11.25
N GLU A 214 -10.16 -6.45 10.16
CA GLU A 214 -10.92 -7.69 10.18
C GLU A 214 -10.21 -8.82 10.93
N ASN A 215 -8.87 -8.86 10.91
CA ASN A 215 -8.08 -9.89 11.61
C ASN A 215 -7.94 -9.61 13.11
N LEU A 216 -8.32 -8.41 13.58
CA LEU A 216 -8.23 -8.04 15.00
C LEU A 216 -9.56 -8.22 15.74
N GLN A 217 -10.63 -8.65 15.06
CA GLN A 217 -11.96 -8.72 15.67
C GLN A 217 -12.00 -9.68 16.85
N ASP A 218 -11.41 -10.87 16.74
CA ASP A 218 -11.39 -11.85 17.84
C ASP A 218 -10.59 -11.33 19.03
N LEU A 219 -9.44 -10.69 18.77
CA LEU A 219 -8.64 -10.02 19.80
C LEU A 219 -9.45 -8.95 20.54
N ILE A 220 -10.14 -8.06 19.81
CA ILE A 220 -10.98 -7.00 20.38
C ILE A 220 -12.07 -7.62 21.29
N HIS A 221 -12.78 -8.62 20.79
CA HIS A 221 -13.83 -9.30 21.57
C HIS A 221 -13.26 -9.97 22.82
N ALA A 222 -12.12 -10.64 22.72
CA ALA A 222 -11.48 -11.31 23.84
C ALA A 222 -10.97 -10.32 24.90
N VAL A 223 -10.36 -9.19 24.50
CA VAL A 223 -9.91 -8.15 25.44
C VAL A 223 -11.08 -7.65 26.28
N CYS A 224 -12.18 -7.28 25.63
CA CYS A 224 -13.40 -6.83 26.29
C CYS A 224 -14.02 -7.92 27.18
N LYS A 225 -14.10 -9.16 26.69
CA LYS A 225 -14.68 -10.30 27.40
C LYS A 225 -13.90 -10.68 28.66
N HIS A 226 -12.57 -10.63 28.60
CA HIS A 226 -11.70 -11.05 29.70
C HIS A 226 -11.30 -9.90 30.64
N GLY A 227 -11.71 -8.66 30.32
CA GLY A 227 -11.30 -7.46 31.04
C GLY A 227 -9.79 -7.29 31.03
N ALA A 228 -9.15 -7.60 29.91
CA ALA A 228 -7.70 -7.53 29.76
C ALA A 228 -7.23 -6.08 29.69
N ASN A 229 -6.00 -5.82 30.13
CA ASN A 229 -5.39 -4.49 30.07
C ASN A 229 -4.90 -4.13 28.67
N VAL A 230 -4.62 -5.14 27.85
CA VAL A 230 -4.11 -5.00 26.48
C VAL A 230 -4.39 -6.27 25.69
N GLY A 231 -4.64 -6.13 24.39
CA GLY A 231 -4.54 -7.19 23.40
C GLY A 231 -3.32 -6.98 22.52
N ILE A 232 -2.57 -8.04 22.23
CA ILE A 232 -1.39 -8.00 21.36
C ILE A 232 -1.56 -9.07 20.28
N ALA A 233 -1.54 -8.64 19.02
CA ALA A 233 -1.54 -9.49 17.83
C ALA A 233 -0.16 -9.52 17.18
N PHE A 234 0.17 -10.65 16.54
CA PHE A 234 1.40 -10.84 15.77
C PHE A 234 1.09 -11.18 14.32
N ASP A 235 2.02 -10.84 13.43
CA ASP A 235 1.98 -11.32 12.06
C ASP A 235 2.59 -12.72 11.90
N GLY A 236 2.52 -13.27 10.68
CA GLY A 236 2.83 -14.66 10.39
C GLY A 236 4.22 -15.13 10.83
N ASP A 237 5.24 -14.26 10.76
CA ASP A 237 6.62 -14.56 11.15
C ASP A 237 7.11 -13.83 12.40
N GLY A 238 6.25 -13.04 13.04
CA GLY A 238 6.46 -12.49 14.38
C GLY A 238 7.37 -11.27 14.45
N ASP A 239 7.56 -10.54 13.36
CA ASP A 239 8.33 -9.28 13.34
C ASP A 239 7.46 -8.01 13.37
N ARG A 240 6.12 -8.16 13.27
CA ARG A 240 5.16 -7.07 13.46
C ARG A 240 4.21 -7.28 14.63
N ILE A 241 3.88 -6.18 15.29
CA ILE A 241 2.93 -6.11 16.40
C ILE A 241 1.69 -5.30 16.02
N GLY A 242 0.51 -5.80 16.37
CA GLY A 242 -0.73 -5.04 16.47
C GLY A 242 -1.22 -4.97 17.90
N VAL A 243 -1.85 -3.87 18.30
CA VAL A 243 -2.26 -3.67 19.70
C VAL A 243 -3.69 -3.16 19.78
N VAL A 244 -4.41 -3.68 20.78
CA VAL A 244 -5.75 -3.26 21.15
C VAL A 244 -5.72 -2.83 22.62
N ASP A 245 -6.28 -1.65 22.94
CA ASP A 245 -6.39 -1.20 24.33
C ASP A 245 -7.52 -1.90 25.09
N GLU A 246 -7.62 -1.60 26.39
CA GLU A 246 -8.62 -2.22 27.27
C GLU A 246 -10.08 -1.92 26.89
N THR A 247 -10.32 -0.97 25.97
CA THR A 247 -11.65 -0.60 25.47
C THR A 247 -11.98 -1.27 24.13
N GLY A 248 -11.02 -1.99 23.53
CA GLY A 248 -11.18 -2.58 22.21
C GLY A 248 -10.75 -1.65 21.07
N ARG A 249 -10.11 -0.50 21.36
CA ARG A 249 -9.61 0.40 20.33
C ARG A 249 -8.24 -0.07 19.84
N ILE A 250 -8.06 -0.12 18.53
CA ILE A 250 -6.78 -0.44 17.88
C ILE A 250 -5.82 0.74 18.07
N LEU A 251 -4.58 0.43 18.48
CA LEU A 251 -3.44 1.36 18.45
C LEU A 251 -2.56 1.00 17.27
N TRP A 252 -2.39 1.94 16.34
CA TRP A 252 -1.53 1.77 15.18
C TRP A 252 -0.05 1.95 15.53
N GLY A 253 0.85 1.52 14.64
CA GLY A 253 2.29 1.54 14.92
C GLY A 253 2.86 2.92 15.27
N ASP A 254 2.32 3.99 14.68
CA ASP A 254 2.68 5.36 15.03
C ASP A 254 2.24 5.78 16.45
N GLU A 255 1.07 5.34 16.92
CA GLU A 255 0.65 5.54 18.31
C GLU A 255 1.49 4.72 19.30
N LEU A 256 1.87 3.49 18.94
CA LEU A 256 2.80 2.68 19.74
C LEU A 256 4.17 3.36 19.82
N MET A 257 4.64 3.93 18.71
CA MET A 257 5.88 4.70 18.67
C MET A 257 5.84 5.94 19.57
N VAL A 258 4.70 6.59 19.76
CA VAL A 258 4.54 7.65 20.78
C VAL A 258 4.79 7.10 22.19
N ILE A 259 4.20 5.95 22.52
CA ILE A 259 4.37 5.34 23.85
C ILE A 259 5.84 4.95 24.08
N TYR A 260 6.45 4.30 23.10
CA TYR A 260 7.85 3.87 23.20
C TYR A 260 8.81 5.06 23.21
N SER A 261 8.62 6.07 22.36
CA SER A 261 9.50 7.23 22.26
C SER A 261 9.51 8.01 23.57
N ARG A 262 8.35 8.24 24.20
CA ARG A 262 8.25 8.89 25.51
C ARG A 262 9.04 8.12 26.58
N SER A 263 8.95 6.79 26.59
CA SER A 263 9.73 5.96 27.53
C SER A 263 11.24 6.04 27.27
N VAL A 264 11.66 5.96 26.01
CA VAL A 264 13.09 6.02 25.63
C VAL A 264 13.66 7.41 25.91
N LEU A 265 12.93 8.48 25.59
CA LEU A 265 13.36 9.87 25.81
C LEU A 265 13.45 10.25 27.29
N ALA A 266 12.65 9.61 28.15
CA ALA A 266 12.77 9.80 29.59
C ALA A 266 14.14 9.31 30.14
N GLU A 267 14.73 8.29 29.51
CA GLU A 267 16.05 7.74 29.88
C GLU A 267 17.19 8.34 29.02
N HIS A 268 16.89 8.70 27.76
CA HIS A 268 17.82 9.18 26.76
C HIS A 268 17.34 10.48 26.08
N PRO A 269 17.32 11.63 26.78
CA PRO A 269 16.93 12.90 26.18
C PRO A 269 17.79 13.27 24.97
N GLY A 270 17.20 13.86 23.93
CA GLY A 270 17.88 14.29 22.71
C GLY A 270 18.22 13.16 21.73
N THR A 271 17.81 11.92 21.98
CA THR A 271 18.06 10.83 21.04
C THR A 271 17.18 10.95 19.78
N THR A 272 17.71 10.45 18.67
CA THR A 272 16.99 10.35 17.40
C THR A 272 15.97 9.21 17.47
N VAL A 273 14.74 9.49 17.06
CA VAL A 273 13.67 8.49 16.90
C VAL A 273 13.18 8.50 15.45
N ILE A 274 13.21 7.34 14.80
CA ILE A 274 12.88 7.20 13.38
C ILE A 274 11.43 6.73 13.20
N GLY A 275 10.67 7.39 12.33
CA GLY A 275 9.35 6.95 11.89
C GLY A 275 9.27 6.92 10.36
N GLU A 276 8.57 5.96 9.77
CA GLU A 276 8.40 5.92 8.31
C GLU A 276 7.48 7.03 7.78
N VAL A 277 7.52 7.27 6.47
CA VAL A 277 6.65 8.26 5.76
C VAL A 277 5.16 8.03 5.94
N LYS A 278 4.71 6.83 6.33
CA LYS A 278 3.30 6.56 6.62
C LYS A 278 2.88 7.09 7.98
N CYS A 279 3.77 7.26 8.96
CA CYS A 279 3.40 7.64 10.32
C CYS A 279 2.72 9.01 10.40
N SER A 280 1.76 9.14 11.33
CA SER A 280 1.09 10.39 11.68
C SER A 280 2.06 11.54 11.90
N GLN A 281 1.66 12.77 11.53
CA GLN A 281 2.46 13.96 11.86
C GLN A 281 2.57 14.14 13.38
N THR A 282 1.53 13.73 14.11
CA THR A 282 1.47 13.79 15.57
C THR A 282 2.59 13.00 16.24
N LEU A 283 3.08 11.91 15.65
CA LEU A 283 4.25 11.18 16.18
C LEU A 283 5.49 12.07 16.21
N PHE A 284 5.81 12.73 15.09
CA PHE A 284 7.01 13.53 14.95
C PHE A 284 6.95 14.78 15.84
N ASP A 285 5.79 15.42 15.92
CA ASP A 285 5.55 16.57 16.78
C ASP A 285 5.66 16.19 18.27
N ASP A 286 5.18 15.01 18.65
CA ASP A 286 5.27 14.51 20.04
C ASP A 286 6.72 14.22 20.45
N ILE A 287 7.50 13.58 19.57
CA ILE A 287 8.94 13.34 19.79
C ILE A 287 9.68 14.66 20.03
N ALA A 288 9.46 15.66 19.17
CA ALA A 288 10.08 16.98 19.31
C ALA A 288 9.68 17.67 20.62
N THR A 289 8.39 17.60 20.98
CA THR A 289 7.87 18.21 22.22
C THR A 289 8.45 17.55 23.48
N HIS A 290 8.79 16.26 23.41
CA HIS A 290 9.43 15.52 24.50
C HIS A 290 10.97 15.55 24.43
N GLY A 291 11.55 16.46 23.63
CA GLY A 291 12.99 16.71 23.59
C GLY A 291 13.79 15.65 22.85
N GLY A 292 13.16 14.90 21.95
CA GLY A 292 13.82 14.01 20.99
C GLY A 292 14.01 14.64 19.63
N GLU A 293 14.82 13.99 18.78
CA GLU A 293 15.04 14.40 17.39
C GLU A 293 14.22 13.49 16.46
N PRO A 294 13.06 13.94 15.94
CA PRO A 294 12.26 13.15 15.02
C PRO A 294 12.94 13.03 13.66
N LEU A 295 13.03 11.81 13.13
CA LEU A 295 13.54 11.56 11.77
C LEU A 295 12.54 10.76 10.94
N MET A 296 11.96 11.40 9.93
CA MET A 296 11.13 10.71 8.94
C MET A 296 12.03 9.95 7.95
N TRP A 297 11.73 8.68 7.68
CA TRP A 297 12.48 7.85 6.74
C TRP A 297 11.61 7.02 5.79
N LYS A 298 12.24 6.41 4.78
CA LYS A 298 11.60 5.50 3.83
C LYS A 298 11.00 4.30 4.57
N ALA A 299 9.87 3.81 4.10
CA ALA A 299 9.28 2.57 4.58
C ALA A 299 10.13 1.37 4.16
N GLY A 300 10.04 0.28 4.91
CA GLY A 300 10.72 -0.98 4.66
C GLY A 300 11.75 -1.31 5.75
N HIS A 301 11.56 -2.46 6.40
CA HIS A 301 12.35 -2.88 7.55
C HIS A 301 13.88 -2.86 7.31
N SER A 302 14.35 -3.22 6.11
CA SER A 302 15.78 -3.19 5.76
C SER A 302 16.33 -1.77 5.71
N LEU A 303 15.55 -0.82 5.17
CA LEU A 303 15.96 0.60 5.06
C LEU A 303 15.97 1.28 6.42
N ILE A 304 15.03 0.93 7.31
CA ILE A 304 14.98 1.43 8.68
C ILE A 304 16.19 0.93 9.48
N LYS A 305 16.51 -0.37 9.44
CA LYS A 305 17.70 -0.93 10.10
C LYS A 305 18.99 -0.25 9.64
N ALA A 306 19.15 -0.04 8.34
CA ALA A 306 20.30 0.68 7.79
C ALA A 306 20.36 2.13 8.32
N LYS A 307 19.21 2.83 8.39
CA LYS A 307 19.16 4.21 8.88
C LYS A 307 19.42 4.33 10.37
N MET A 308 18.98 3.38 11.18
CA MET A 308 19.30 3.33 12.61
C MET A 308 20.82 3.21 12.82
N LYS A 309 21.48 2.34 12.07
CA LYS A 309 22.95 2.18 12.12
C LYS A 309 23.69 3.45 11.69
N GLU A 310 23.21 4.11 10.63
CA GLU A 310 23.79 5.37 10.14
C GLU A 310 23.69 6.50 11.17
N THR A 311 22.55 6.60 11.85
CA THR A 311 22.23 7.73 12.73
C THR A 311 22.51 7.48 14.20
N GLY A 312 22.70 6.22 14.60
CA GLY A 312 22.76 5.81 16.01
C GLY A 312 21.41 5.93 16.74
N ALA A 313 20.29 5.98 16.01
CA ALA A 313 18.96 6.07 16.61
C ALA A 313 18.68 4.89 17.54
N LEU A 314 18.14 5.18 18.73
CA LEU A 314 17.84 4.16 19.74
C LEU A 314 16.48 3.48 19.54
N LEU A 315 15.61 4.10 18.75
CA LEU A 315 14.27 3.61 18.47
C LEU A 315 13.88 3.97 17.03
N ALA A 316 13.30 3.01 16.33
CA ALA A 316 12.58 3.24 15.10
C ALA A 316 11.28 2.46 15.06
N GLY A 317 10.33 2.88 14.23
CA GLY A 317 9.13 2.11 14.00
C GLY A 317 8.38 2.48 12.73
N GLU A 318 7.62 1.52 12.24
CA GLU A 318 6.76 1.63 11.08
C GLU A 318 5.29 1.58 11.51
N MET A 319 4.39 2.23 10.76
CA MET A 319 2.96 2.14 11.04
C MET A 319 2.46 0.70 10.91
N SER A 320 3.07 -0.08 10.02
CA SER A 320 2.80 -1.51 9.82
C SER A 320 3.12 -2.41 11.02
N GLY A 321 3.76 -1.88 12.07
CA GLY A 321 4.01 -2.62 13.30
C GLY A 321 5.43 -3.18 13.44
N HIS A 322 6.36 -2.93 12.51
CA HIS A 322 7.78 -3.23 12.75
C HIS A 322 8.32 -2.23 13.77
N MET A 323 8.87 -2.72 14.88
CA MET A 323 9.39 -1.92 15.99
C MET A 323 10.83 -2.31 16.26
N PHE A 324 11.73 -1.33 16.17
CA PHE A 324 13.17 -1.55 16.22
C PHE A 324 13.75 -0.85 17.44
N PHE A 325 14.25 -1.63 18.40
CA PHE A 325 14.85 -1.11 19.62
C PHE A 325 16.36 -1.35 19.58
N ALA A 326 17.15 -0.28 19.59
CA ALA A 326 18.56 -0.33 20.00
C ALA A 326 18.72 0.10 21.47
N ASP A 327 17.74 0.82 22.02
CA ASP A 327 17.58 0.99 23.47
C ASP A 327 17.44 -0.38 24.17
N ARG A 328 18.45 -0.73 24.97
CA ARG A 328 18.57 -1.98 25.72
C ARG A 328 18.51 -3.25 24.86
N TYR A 329 18.61 -3.16 23.54
CA TYR A 329 18.44 -4.28 22.60
C TYR A 329 19.33 -4.17 21.36
N LEU A 330 19.07 -4.98 20.33
CA LEU A 330 20.02 -5.26 19.23
C LEU A 330 19.73 -4.50 17.92
N GLY A 331 18.68 -3.68 17.87
CA GLY A 331 18.39 -2.77 16.76
C GLY A 331 17.63 -3.39 15.57
N PHE A 332 17.26 -4.67 15.62
CA PHE A 332 16.35 -5.27 14.65
C PHE A 332 14.89 -5.20 15.10
N ASP A 333 13.98 -5.39 14.14
CA ASP A 333 12.55 -5.49 14.37
C ASP A 333 12.18 -6.78 15.09
N ASP A 334 11.50 -6.63 16.23
CA ASP A 334 11.09 -7.74 17.08
C ASP A 334 9.79 -7.42 17.81
N ALA A 335 8.70 -8.05 17.37
CA ALA A 335 7.39 -7.82 17.93
C ALA A 335 7.24 -8.38 19.36
N ALA A 336 7.90 -9.49 19.69
CA ALA A 336 7.82 -10.09 21.03
C ALA A 336 8.55 -9.21 22.04
N TYR A 337 9.71 -8.66 21.66
CA TYR A 337 10.39 -7.65 22.47
C TYR A 337 9.58 -6.35 22.57
N ALA A 338 8.97 -5.88 21.48
CA ALA A 338 8.13 -4.69 21.48
C ALA A 338 6.94 -4.84 22.45
N GLY A 339 6.23 -5.97 22.41
CA GLY A 339 5.14 -6.22 23.34
C GLY A 339 5.62 -6.36 24.79
N ALA A 340 6.80 -6.94 25.03
CA ALA A 340 7.41 -6.96 26.37
C ALA A 340 7.70 -5.53 26.89
N ARG A 341 8.22 -4.64 26.03
CA ARG A 341 8.44 -3.22 26.35
C ARG A 341 7.12 -2.48 26.61
N LEU A 342 6.06 -2.77 25.86
CA LEU A 342 4.74 -2.19 26.12
C LEU A 342 4.19 -2.62 27.48
N LEU A 343 4.29 -3.91 27.81
CA LEU A 343 3.88 -4.46 29.10
C LEU A 343 4.71 -3.87 30.24
N GLU A 344 6.02 -3.67 30.05
CA GLU A 344 6.89 -2.96 31.00
C GLU A 344 6.35 -1.56 31.28
N ILE A 345 6.10 -0.75 30.25
CA ILE A 345 5.59 0.62 30.40
C ILE A 345 4.24 0.62 31.11
N LEU A 346 3.31 -0.24 30.69
CA LEU A 346 1.96 -0.30 31.25
C LEU A 346 1.95 -0.77 32.71
N SER A 347 2.89 -1.63 33.11
CA SER A 347 3.01 -2.14 34.48
C SER A 347 3.59 -1.11 35.47
N LYS A 348 4.20 -0.04 34.98
CA LYS A 348 4.80 1.06 35.78
C LYS A 348 3.83 2.23 36.02
N THR A 349 2.58 2.11 35.58
CA THR A 349 1.56 3.16 35.71
C THR A 349 0.19 2.59 36.08
N ASP A 350 -0.60 3.36 36.82
CA ASP A 350 -2.00 3.04 37.12
C ASP A 350 -2.95 3.41 35.98
N LYS A 351 -2.47 4.17 34.98
CA LYS A 351 -3.28 4.55 33.82
C LYS A 351 -3.57 3.32 32.96
N PRO A 352 -4.79 3.20 32.41
CA PRO A 352 -5.06 2.19 31.38
C PRO A 352 -4.41 2.61 30.05
N LEU A 353 -4.28 1.67 29.10
CA LEU A 353 -3.50 1.88 27.87
C LEU A 353 -4.09 3.02 27.03
N SER A 354 -5.42 3.12 26.95
CA SER A 354 -6.13 4.21 26.25
C SER A 354 -5.73 5.62 26.71
N ARG A 355 -5.15 5.76 27.91
CA ARG A 355 -4.77 7.05 28.51
C ARG A 355 -3.31 7.42 28.28
N LEU A 356 -2.50 6.57 27.66
CA LEU A 356 -1.09 6.87 27.38
C LEU A 356 -0.89 7.78 26.17
N THR A 357 -1.88 7.84 25.26
CA THR A 357 -1.90 8.70 24.07
C THR A 357 -3.07 9.69 24.07
N ALA A 358 -3.82 9.80 25.16
CA ALA A 358 -5.04 10.62 25.23
C ALA A 358 -4.79 12.14 25.19
N ASP A 359 -3.55 12.57 25.38
CA ASP A 359 -3.11 13.97 25.29
C ASP A 359 -2.70 14.38 23.86
N LEU A 360 -2.64 13.43 22.93
CA LEU A 360 -2.37 13.72 21.53
C LEU A 360 -3.53 14.53 20.90
N PRO A 361 -3.23 15.46 19.98
CA PRO A 361 -4.26 16.10 19.16
C PRO A 361 -5.14 15.08 18.46
N LYS A 362 -6.45 15.31 18.46
CA LYS A 362 -7.37 14.43 17.73
C LYS A 362 -7.15 14.61 16.23
N THR A 363 -6.78 13.54 15.55
CA THR A 363 -6.71 13.47 14.08
C THR A 363 -7.76 12.52 13.53
N TYR A 364 -8.03 12.66 12.24
CA TYR A 364 -8.88 11.78 11.46
C TYR A 364 -8.03 11.26 10.32
N SER A 365 -7.82 9.94 10.28
CA SER A 365 -7.00 9.31 9.27
C SER A 365 -7.75 8.19 8.56
N THR A 366 -7.42 7.96 7.30
CA THR A 366 -7.79 6.71 6.65
C THR A 366 -6.95 5.56 7.19
N PRO A 367 -7.43 4.31 7.13
CA PRO A 367 -6.52 3.16 7.13
C PRO A 367 -5.57 3.24 5.92
N GLU A 368 -4.63 2.30 5.84
CA GLU A 368 -3.88 2.11 4.60
C GLU A 368 -4.84 1.74 3.46
N MET A 369 -4.87 2.55 2.40
CA MET A 369 -5.68 2.28 1.22
C MET A 369 -4.80 1.75 0.10
N ARG A 370 -5.29 0.72 -0.60
CA ARG A 370 -4.59 0.04 -1.67
C ARG A 370 -5.32 0.29 -2.98
N LEU A 371 -4.61 0.86 -3.96
CA LEU A 371 -5.12 1.11 -5.30
C LEU A 371 -4.29 0.29 -6.29
N GLU A 372 -4.92 -0.65 -6.99
CA GLU A 372 -4.23 -1.49 -7.98
C GLU A 372 -3.54 -0.62 -9.04
N CYS A 373 -2.27 -0.88 -9.29
CA CYS A 373 -1.48 -0.13 -10.26
C CYS A 373 -0.32 -1.02 -10.76
N PRO A 374 -0.26 -1.34 -12.06
CA PRO A 374 0.77 -2.23 -12.61
C PRO A 374 2.21 -1.83 -12.25
N ASP A 375 3.08 -2.84 -12.11
CA ASP A 375 4.49 -2.65 -11.69
C ASP A 375 5.27 -1.70 -12.62
N ASP A 376 4.96 -1.68 -13.92
CA ASP A 376 5.55 -0.81 -14.94
C ASP A 376 5.02 0.63 -14.91
N ARG A 377 3.96 0.89 -14.13
CA ARG A 377 3.25 2.18 -14.07
C ARG A 377 3.38 2.89 -12.73
N LYS A 378 3.34 2.15 -11.62
CA LYS A 378 3.18 2.71 -10.26
C LYS A 378 4.20 3.80 -9.91
N PHE A 379 5.48 3.63 -10.30
CA PHE A 379 6.51 4.63 -10.03
C PHE A 379 6.35 5.91 -10.88
N VAL A 380 5.90 5.78 -12.13
CA VAL A 380 5.63 6.91 -13.02
C VAL A 380 4.45 7.73 -12.49
N VAL A 381 3.40 7.07 -12.01
CA VAL A 381 2.22 7.73 -11.43
C VAL A 381 2.62 8.55 -10.18
N VAL A 382 3.41 7.95 -9.29
CA VAL A 382 3.89 8.62 -8.07
C VAL A 382 4.75 9.85 -8.41
N ALA A 383 5.67 9.74 -9.36
CA ALA A 383 6.49 10.87 -9.82
C ALA A 383 5.62 12.01 -10.38
N ALA A 384 4.62 11.68 -11.20
CA ALA A 384 3.69 12.67 -11.75
C ALA A 384 2.85 13.36 -10.66
N ILE A 385 2.45 12.64 -9.60
CA ILE A 385 1.79 13.22 -8.43
C ILE A 385 2.75 14.19 -7.72
N ALA A 386 3.98 13.78 -7.43
CA ALA A 386 4.97 14.64 -6.78
C ALA A 386 5.21 15.95 -7.57
N ASP A 387 5.40 15.85 -8.89
CA ASP A 387 5.61 16.99 -9.78
C ASP A 387 4.39 17.91 -9.88
N ARG A 388 3.18 17.35 -9.81
CA ARG A 388 1.94 18.13 -9.82
C ARG A 388 1.78 18.95 -8.55
N PHE A 389 1.99 18.34 -7.38
CA PHE A 389 1.73 18.98 -6.09
C PHE A 389 2.86 19.87 -5.60
N SER A 390 4.11 19.60 -5.98
CA SER A 390 5.28 20.41 -5.58
C SER A 390 5.25 21.87 -6.06
N LYS A 391 4.33 22.21 -6.98
CA LYS A 391 4.09 23.59 -7.45
C LYS A 391 3.34 24.45 -6.45
N ASP A 392 2.45 23.82 -5.68
CA ASP A 392 1.49 24.50 -4.81
C ASP A 392 1.67 24.13 -3.32
N TYR A 393 2.34 23.01 -3.03
CA TYR A 393 2.47 22.44 -1.68
C TYR A 393 3.90 21.97 -1.40
N GLU A 394 4.24 21.88 -0.12
CA GLU A 394 5.42 21.12 0.30
C GLU A 394 5.18 19.63 0.05
N VAL A 395 6.14 18.98 -0.62
CA VAL A 395 6.07 17.55 -0.92
C VAL A 395 7.36 16.89 -0.48
N ILE A 396 7.25 15.96 0.47
CA ILE A 396 8.34 15.09 0.88
C ILE A 396 8.39 13.92 -0.12
N THR A 397 9.45 13.88 -0.92
CA THR A 397 9.67 12.87 -1.98
C THR A 397 10.58 11.73 -1.57
N LEU A 398 10.76 11.54 -0.25
CA LEU A 398 11.66 10.54 0.32
C LEU A 398 11.26 9.10 -0.05
N ASP A 399 9.98 8.79 0.05
CA ASP A 399 9.36 7.51 -0.36
C ASP A 399 7.91 7.77 -0.79
N GLY A 400 7.72 7.93 -2.09
CA GLY A 400 6.46 8.40 -2.65
C GLY A 400 6.34 9.92 -2.66
N ALA A 401 5.11 10.41 -2.62
CA ALA A 401 4.76 11.81 -2.51
C ALA A 401 3.91 12.02 -1.25
N ARG A 402 4.54 12.47 -0.15
CA ARG A 402 3.81 12.93 1.05
C ARG A 402 3.63 14.44 0.95
N ILE A 403 2.39 14.85 0.66
CA ILE A 403 1.99 16.22 0.38
C ILE A 403 1.44 16.83 1.67
N THR A 404 2.02 17.94 2.10
CA THR A 404 1.59 18.68 3.30
C THR A 404 0.57 19.74 2.92
N PHE A 405 -0.60 19.71 3.57
CA PHE A 405 -1.65 20.71 3.47
C PHE A 405 -1.74 21.51 4.78
N GLU A 406 -2.45 22.64 4.77
CA GLU A 406 -2.65 23.47 5.97
C GLU A 406 -3.29 22.71 7.14
N HIS A 407 -4.20 21.77 6.84
CA HIS A 407 -5.01 21.05 7.83
C HIS A 407 -4.76 19.52 7.85
N GLY A 408 -3.65 19.06 7.29
CA GLY A 408 -3.37 17.63 7.19
C GLY A 408 -2.31 17.28 6.16
N TRP A 409 -2.23 16.00 5.82
CA TRP A 409 -1.32 15.51 4.79
C TRP A 409 -1.93 14.32 4.03
N GLY A 410 -1.39 14.08 2.82
CA GLY A 410 -1.74 12.92 2.01
C GLY A 410 -0.50 12.26 1.42
N LEU A 411 -0.43 10.94 1.47
CA LEU A 411 0.65 10.15 0.90
C LEU A 411 0.14 9.33 -0.28
N VAL A 412 0.91 9.34 -1.36
CA VAL A 412 0.81 8.37 -2.45
C VAL A 412 2.19 7.76 -2.67
N ARG A 413 2.33 6.45 -2.50
CA ARG A 413 3.60 5.75 -2.75
C ARG A 413 3.38 4.47 -3.54
N ALA A 414 4.41 4.02 -4.24
CA ALA A 414 4.42 2.72 -4.90
C ALA A 414 4.74 1.64 -3.87
N SER A 415 3.99 0.53 -3.87
CA SER A 415 4.37 -0.64 -3.08
C SER A 415 5.61 -1.29 -3.69
N ASN A 416 6.57 -1.70 -2.87
CA ASN A 416 7.77 -2.41 -3.31
C ASN A 416 7.57 -3.93 -3.44
N THR A 417 6.48 -4.46 -2.88
CA THR A 417 6.19 -5.90 -2.84
C THR A 417 5.00 -6.30 -3.71
N GLN A 418 4.12 -5.35 -4.05
CA GLN A 418 2.88 -5.59 -4.80
C GLN A 418 2.71 -4.56 -5.94
N ALA A 419 1.94 -4.94 -6.96
CA ALA A 419 1.54 -4.08 -8.09
C ALA A 419 0.36 -3.16 -7.68
N LEU A 420 0.62 -2.26 -6.74
CA LEU A 420 -0.35 -1.29 -6.24
C LEU A 420 0.32 -0.01 -5.74
N LEU A 421 -0.48 1.05 -5.66
CA LEU A 421 -0.20 2.26 -4.90
C LEU A 421 -0.76 2.11 -3.48
N VAL A 422 0.01 2.60 -2.51
CA VAL A 422 -0.41 2.75 -1.12
C VAL A 422 -0.72 4.21 -0.86
N LEU A 423 -1.90 4.47 -0.31
CA LEU A 423 -2.38 5.79 0.04
C LEU A 423 -2.73 5.87 1.52
N ARG A 424 -2.42 7.01 2.15
CA ARG A 424 -2.87 7.33 3.51
C ARG A 424 -3.10 8.82 3.61
N PHE A 425 -4.17 9.20 4.30
CA PHE A 425 -4.51 10.60 4.54
C PHE A 425 -4.77 10.83 6.02
N GLU A 426 -4.43 12.01 6.50
CA GLU A 426 -4.68 12.45 7.86
C GLU A 426 -5.05 13.94 7.86
N ALA A 427 -6.01 14.32 8.70
CA ALA A 427 -6.40 15.71 8.88
C ALA A 427 -6.92 15.98 10.30
N ASP A 428 -7.08 17.26 10.65
CA ASP A 428 -7.63 17.72 11.92
C ASP A 428 -9.18 17.60 12.02
N SER A 429 -9.86 17.27 10.91
CA SER A 429 -11.32 17.09 10.85
C SER A 429 -11.73 16.15 9.70
N GLU A 430 -12.89 15.49 9.81
CA GLU A 430 -13.44 14.66 8.72
C GLU A 430 -13.64 15.46 7.42
N LYS A 431 -14.04 16.73 7.52
CA LYS A 431 -14.22 17.61 6.36
C LYS A 431 -12.88 17.85 5.63
N HIS A 432 -11.82 18.16 6.38
CA HIS A 432 -10.51 18.37 5.78
C HIS A 432 -9.92 17.07 5.23
N LEU A 433 -10.15 15.93 5.88
CA LEU A 433 -9.76 14.62 5.38
C LEU A 433 -10.41 14.33 4.02
N GLN A 434 -11.73 14.52 3.92
CA GLN A 434 -12.47 14.36 2.67
C GLN A 434 -11.95 15.27 1.56
N ASN A 435 -11.70 16.56 1.86
CA ASN A 435 -11.14 17.50 0.90
C ASN A 435 -9.77 17.04 0.37
N ILE A 436 -8.87 16.60 1.25
CA ILE A 436 -7.54 16.12 0.84
C ILE A 436 -7.66 14.87 -0.05
N MET A 437 -8.51 13.92 0.34
CA MET A 437 -8.79 12.72 -0.45
C MET A 437 -9.33 13.06 -1.84
N GLU A 438 -10.27 14.01 -1.95
CA GLU A 438 -10.83 14.45 -3.23
C GLU A 438 -9.77 15.12 -4.12
N ILE A 439 -8.93 15.98 -3.54
CA ILE A 439 -7.86 16.69 -4.27
C ILE A 439 -6.87 15.68 -4.87
N ILE A 440 -6.37 14.75 -4.06
CA ILE A 440 -5.38 13.76 -4.51
C ILE A 440 -6.02 12.70 -5.40
N GLY A 441 -7.23 12.23 -5.08
CA GLY A 441 -7.99 11.29 -5.90
C GLY A 441 -8.31 11.83 -7.29
N SER A 442 -8.70 13.11 -7.39
CA SER A 442 -8.90 13.80 -8.68
C SER A 442 -7.61 13.85 -9.49
N ALA A 443 -6.47 14.15 -8.85
CA ALA A 443 -5.18 14.17 -9.51
C ALA A 443 -4.74 12.77 -10.01
N LEU A 444 -5.00 11.71 -9.24
CA LEU A 444 -4.72 10.34 -9.64
C LEU A 444 -5.56 9.91 -10.84
N LEU A 445 -6.87 10.20 -10.83
CA LEU A 445 -7.76 9.92 -11.95
C LEU A 445 -7.35 10.67 -13.23
N ASP A 446 -6.93 11.93 -13.09
CA ASP A 446 -6.38 12.69 -14.22
C ASP A 446 -5.12 12.02 -14.78
N ILE A 447 -4.19 11.58 -13.92
CA ILE A 447 -2.90 10.99 -14.34
C ILE A 447 -3.09 9.59 -14.94
N GLU A 448 -3.88 8.72 -14.30
CA GLU A 448 -4.12 7.36 -14.78
C GLU A 448 -5.05 7.32 -15.99
N GLY A 449 -6.06 8.19 -16.05
CA GLY A 449 -6.98 8.26 -17.18
C GLY A 449 -6.40 8.99 -18.40
N ALA A 450 -5.66 10.08 -18.20
CA ALA A 450 -5.22 10.92 -19.31
C ALA A 450 -3.95 10.38 -19.97
N GLN A 451 -3.05 9.76 -19.23
CA GLN A 451 -1.77 9.33 -19.80
C GLN A 451 -1.92 8.28 -20.90
N PRO A 452 -2.69 7.18 -20.73
CA PRO A 452 -2.90 6.21 -21.80
C PRO A 452 -3.57 6.83 -23.04
N LEU A 453 -4.47 7.80 -22.84
CA LEU A 453 -5.13 8.52 -23.92
C LEU A 453 -4.17 9.48 -24.64
N ARG A 454 -3.27 10.15 -23.90
CA ARG A 454 -2.19 10.98 -24.48
C ARG A 454 -1.20 10.13 -25.28
N ASP A 455 -0.81 8.98 -24.75
CA ASP A 455 0.06 8.02 -25.44
C ASP A 455 -0.62 7.49 -26.72
N ALA A 456 -1.93 7.22 -26.67
CA ALA A 456 -2.72 6.83 -27.83
C ALA A 456 -2.80 7.94 -28.89
N VAL A 457 -2.99 9.20 -28.48
CA VAL A 457 -2.94 10.36 -29.38
C VAL A 457 -1.57 10.47 -30.05
N GLU A 458 -0.48 10.40 -29.29
CA GLU A 458 0.87 10.52 -29.83
C GLU A 458 1.21 9.37 -30.80
N LYS A 459 0.82 8.14 -30.44
CA LYS A 459 0.98 6.97 -31.29
C LYS A 459 0.23 7.12 -32.61
N ALA A 460 -1.04 7.55 -32.56
CA ALA A 460 -1.87 7.74 -33.75
C ALA A 460 -1.34 8.88 -34.65
N ARG A 461 -0.82 9.97 -34.05
CA ARG A 461 -0.11 11.03 -34.78
C ARG A 461 1.11 10.48 -35.51
N THR A 462 1.91 9.66 -34.83
CA THR A 462 3.15 9.10 -35.40
C THR A 462 2.86 8.08 -36.49
N SER A 463 1.80 7.28 -36.35
CA SER A 463 1.40 6.30 -37.37
C SER A 463 0.69 6.91 -38.57
N GLY A 464 0.25 8.17 -38.48
CA GLY A 464 -0.57 8.82 -39.50
C GLY A 464 -1.98 8.22 -39.62
N ASP A 465 -2.48 7.59 -38.54
CA ASP A 465 -3.82 7.01 -38.53
C ASP A 465 -4.83 8.08 -38.08
N ASP A 466 -5.39 8.78 -39.06
CA ASP A 466 -6.31 9.90 -38.81
C ASP A 466 -7.60 9.44 -38.08
N ILE A 467 -8.07 8.20 -38.27
CA ILE A 467 -9.30 7.75 -37.59
C ILE A 467 -9.03 7.44 -36.12
N ASP A 468 -7.93 6.75 -35.82
CA ASP A 468 -7.54 6.47 -34.45
C ASP A 468 -7.15 7.76 -33.70
N LEU A 469 -6.50 8.70 -34.39
CA LEU A 469 -6.18 10.01 -33.83
C LEU A 469 -7.44 10.76 -33.42
N ALA A 470 -8.44 10.84 -34.30
CA ALA A 470 -9.69 11.50 -33.98
C ALA A 470 -10.44 10.84 -32.81
N LEU A 471 -10.44 9.51 -32.72
CA LEU A 471 -11.09 8.78 -31.64
C LEU A 471 -10.36 8.95 -30.30
N ALA A 472 -9.03 8.91 -30.31
CA ALA A 472 -8.20 9.11 -29.12
C ALA A 472 -8.34 10.56 -28.59
N LEU A 473 -8.31 11.57 -29.48
CA LEU A 473 -8.54 12.97 -29.14
C LEU A 473 -9.93 13.18 -28.51
N ARG A 474 -10.97 12.55 -29.06
CA ARG A 474 -12.33 12.62 -28.50
C ARG A 474 -12.38 12.04 -27.07
N GLN A 475 -11.76 10.89 -26.85
CA GLN A 475 -11.73 10.24 -25.54
C GLN A 475 -10.92 11.06 -24.53
N LEU A 476 -9.78 11.62 -24.93
CA LEU A 476 -8.97 12.51 -24.11
C LEU A 476 -9.73 13.78 -23.74
N GLY A 477 -10.41 14.40 -24.72
CA GLY A 477 -11.27 15.55 -24.48
C GLY A 477 -12.45 15.25 -23.53
N GLU A 478 -13.01 14.04 -23.58
CA GLU A 478 -14.09 13.62 -22.69
C GLU A 478 -13.64 13.52 -21.23
N LEU A 479 -12.43 13.03 -21.02
CA LEU A 479 -11.81 13.01 -19.70
C LEU A 479 -11.49 14.44 -19.23
N GLU A 480 -10.82 15.24 -20.05
CA GLU A 480 -10.38 16.59 -19.71
C GLU A 480 -11.54 17.58 -19.50
N ARG A 481 -12.73 17.33 -20.07
CA ARG A 481 -13.91 18.17 -19.83
C ARG A 481 -14.40 18.12 -18.36
N ARG A 482 -14.14 17.00 -17.66
CA ARG A 482 -14.66 16.76 -16.30
C ARG A 482 -14.14 17.75 -15.26
N THR A 483 -12.96 18.32 -15.50
CA THR A 483 -12.29 19.23 -14.56
C THR A 483 -12.24 20.66 -15.15
N PRO A 484 -12.69 21.71 -14.43
CA PRO A 484 -12.72 23.07 -14.96
C PRO A 484 -11.38 23.60 -15.49
N ARG A 485 -10.25 23.19 -14.86
CA ARG A 485 -8.90 23.62 -15.25
C ARG A 485 -8.46 23.08 -16.61
N THR A 486 -9.04 21.98 -17.08
CA THR A 486 -8.63 21.27 -18.32
C THR A 486 -9.62 21.42 -19.48
N ARG A 487 -10.72 22.15 -19.30
CA ARG A 487 -11.75 22.36 -20.35
C ARG A 487 -11.23 23.04 -21.61
N ARG A 488 -10.23 23.91 -21.49
CA ARG A 488 -9.55 24.51 -22.64
C ARG A 488 -8.84 23.45 -23.50
N SER A 489 -8.12 22.54 -22.86
CA SER A 489 -7.45 21.43 -23.53
C SER A 489 -8.48 20.48 -24.17
N ALA A 490 -9.56 20.17 -23.45
CA ALA A 490 -10.66 19.40 -24.00
C ALA A 490 -11.26 20.05 -25.26
N LEU A 491 -11.45 21.37 -25.25
CA LEU A 491 -11.94 22.12 -26.40
C LEU A 491 -11.01 21.98 -27.61
N GLU A 492 -9.70 22.13 -27.41
CA GLU A 492 -8.67 21.98 -28.45
C GLU A 492 -8.70 20.56 -29.05
N HIS A 493 -8.75 19.53 -28.21
CA HIS A 493 -8.84 18.13 -28.65
C HIS A 493 -10.12 17.81 -29.44
N TYR A 494 -11.28 18.31 -28.99
CA TYR A 494 -12.53 18.11 -29.71
C TYR A 494 -12.56 18.85 -31.05
N VAL A 495 -12.05 20.08 -31.12
CA VAL A 495 -11.95 20.84 -32.38
C VAL A 495 -11.10 20.09 -33.39
N GLU A 496 -9.92 19.62 -32.98
CA GLU A 496 -9.04 18.84 -33.85
C GLU A 496 -9.70 17.53 -34.31
N SER A 497 -10.32 16.78 -33.39
CA SER A 497 -11.06 15.56 -33.72
C SER A 497 -12.18 15.82 -34.75
N VAL A 498 -12.93 16.92 -34.60
CA VAL A 498 -13.97 17.34 -35.55
C VAL A 498 -13.37 17.67 -36.92
N GLU A 499 -12.26 18.39 -36.98
CA GLU A 499 -11.59 18.74 -38.24
C GLU A 499 -11.10 17.50 -39.00
N ILE A 500 -10.58 16.50 -38.27
CA ILE A 500 -10.15 15.24 -38.86
C ILE A 500 -11.37 14.45 -39.37
N LEU A 501 -12.41 14.26 -38.53
CA LEU A 501 -13.60 13.49 -38.91
C LEU A 501 -14.38 14.11 -40.07
N ARG A 502 -14.34 15.44 -40.23
CA ARG A 502 -14.91 16.13 -41.41
C ARG A 502 -14.22 15.73 -42.71
N LYS A 503 -12.93 15.36 -42.67
CA LYS A 503 -12.17 14.93 -43.87
C LYS A 503 -12.36 13.45 -44.19
N LEU A 504 -12.68 12.62 -43.20
CA LEU A 504 -12.71 11.15 -43.32
C LEU A 504 -14.07 10.55 -43.75
N ASP A 505 -15.07 11.37 -44.06
CA ASP A 505 -16.43 10.93 -44.41
C ASP A 505 -17.03 9.94 -43.38
N GLN A 506 -16.89 10.26 -42.09
CA GLN A 506 -17.40 9.47 -40.96
C GLN A 506 -18.57 10.20 -40.26
N PRO A 507 -19.76 10.30 -40.89
CA PRO A 507 -20.82 11.23 -40.44
C PRO A 507 -21.29 10.97 -39.01
N LEU A 508 -21.51 9.72 -38.61
CA LEU A 508 -21.99 9.43 -37.25
C LEU A 508 -20.95 9.66 -36.16
N LYS A 509 -19.65 9.39 -36.44
CA LYS A 509 -18.55 9.70 -35.50
C LYS A 509 -18.33 11.21 -35.38
N LEU A 510 -18.46 11.92 -36.50
CA LEU A 510 -18.41 13.38 -36.55
C LEU A 510 -19.54 13.98 -35.70
N ALA A 511 -20.79 13.57 -35.94
CA ALA A 511 -21.95 14.03 -35.17
C ALA A 511 -21.79 13.76 -33.67
N HIS A 512 -21.28 12.57 -33.31
CA HIS A 512 -21.02 12.22 -31.93
C HIS A 512 -19.99 13.16 -31.29
N THR A 513 -18.91 13.48 -31.99
CA THR A 513 -17.83 14.35 -31.50
C THR A 513 -18.27 15.81 -31.40
N ILE A 514 -18.98 16.32 -32.40
CA ILE A 514 -19.56 17.68 -32.38
C ILE A 514 -20.52 17.85 -31.20
N ARG A 515 -21.33 16.83 -30.89
CA ARG A 515 -22.21 16.87 -29.71
C ARG A 515 -21.41 17.04 -28.41
N HIS A 516 -20.28 16.34 -28.25
CA HIS A 516 -19.43 16.52 -27.07
C HIS A 516 -18.71 17.87 -27.05
N LEU A 517 -18.34 18.41 -28.21
CA LEU A 517 -17.86 19.79 -28.32
C LEU A 517 -18.92 20.80 -27.82
N GLY A 518 -20.20 20.55 -28.14
CA GLY A 518 -21.33 21.31 -27.61
C GLY A 518 -21.42 21.28 -26.08
N LEU A 519 -21.15 20.12 -25.47
CA LEU A 519 -21.13 19.98 -24.00
C LEU A 519 -20.03 20.83 -23.35
N VAL A 520 -18.84 20.91 -23.96
CA VAL A 520 -17.76 21.78 -23.46
C VAL A 520 -18.19 23.24 -23.52
N HIS A 521 -18.83 23.67 -24.61
CA HIS A 521 -19.35 25.03 -24.73
C HIS A 521 -20.41 25.34 -23.67
N GLU A 522 -21.31 24.40 -23.40
CA GLU A 522 -22.35 24.54 -22.39
C GLU A 522 -21.78 24.61 -20.97
N ASP A 523 -20.78 23.77 -20.64
CA ASP A 523 -20.07 23.79 -19.36
C ASP A 523 -19.33 25.11 -19.08
N GLU A 524 -18.92 25.80 -20.14
CA GLU A 524 -18.26 27.11 -20.08
C GLU A 524 -19.23 28.28 -20.26
N GLY A 525 -20.54 28.02 -20.27
CA GLY A 525 -21.59 29.03 -20.34
C GLY A 525 -21.77 29.67 -21.72
N ARG A 526 -21.16 29.13 -22.79
CA ARG A 526 -21.27 29.62 -24.18
C ARG A 526 -22.44 28.96 -24.89
N LEU A 527 -23.66 29.27 -24.46
CA LEU A 527 -24.88 28.60 -24.91
C LEU A 527 -25.13 28.72 -26.42
N GLU A 528 -24.83 29.87 -27.05
CA GLU A 528 -25.00 30.03 -28.51
C GLU A 528 -24.02 29.17 -29.32
N ASN A 529 -22.83 28.89 -28.79
CA ASN A 529 -21.88 28.00 -29.44
C ASN A 529 -22.29 26.53 -29.24
N ALA A 530 -22.79 26.18 -28.05
CA ALA A 530 -23.35 24.86 -27.78
C ALA A 530 -24.53 24.55 -28.71
N GLU A 531 -25.44 25.53 -28.90
CA GLU A 531 -26.55 25.44 -29.85
C GLU A 531 -26.10 25.11 -31.28
N LYS A 532 -25.11 25.83 -31.82
CA LYS A 532 -24.58 25.56 -33.16
C LYS A 532 -24.04 24.13 -33.29
N CYS A 533 -23.32 23.65 -32.27
CA CYS A 533 -22.82 22.29 -32.25
C CYS A 533 -23.95 21.25 -32.22
N TYR A 534 -24.95 21.44 -31.36
CA TYR A 534 -26.06 20.50 -31.27
C TYR A 534 -26.92 20.49 -32.53
N ASP A 535 -27.20 21.65 -33.14
CA ASP A 535 -27.94 21.75 -34.40
C ASP A 535 -27.17 21.05 -35.54
N GLU A 536 -25.85 21.25 -35.65
CA GLU A 536 -25.02 20.56 -36.64
C GLU A 536 -25.00 19.04 -36.42
N ALA A 537 -24.77 18.58 -35.19
CA ALA A 537 -24.77 17.16 -34.86
C ALA A 537 -26.12 16.52 -35.16
N LEU A 538 -27.22 17.19 -34.81
CA LEU A 538 -28.59 16.73 -35.03
C LEU A 538 -28.92 16.58 -36.51
N ASP A 539 -28.52 17.55 -37.33
CA ASP A 539 -28.70 17.48 -38.79
C ASP A 539 -27.96 16.28 -39.41
N ILE A 540 -26.77 15.96 -38.92
CA ILE A 540 -26.02 14.81 -39.39
C ILE A 540 -26.71 13.50 -38.95
N TYR A 541 -27.14 13.39 -37.69
CA TYR A 541 -27.89 12.21 -37.23
C TYR A 541 -29.20 12.00 -38.01
N ARG A 542 -29.96 13.06 -38.27
CA ARG A 542 -31.19 13.01 -39.07
C ARG A 542 -31.00 12.41 -40.47
N ARG A 543 -29.85 12.65 -41.09
CA ARG A 543 -29.55 12.18 -42.44
C ARG A 543 -28.92 10.79 -42.50
N ASN A 544 -28.30 10.34 -41.40
CA ASN A 544 -27.39 9.19 -41.41
C ASN A 544 -27.72 8.10 -40.37
N SER A 545 -28.66 8.34 -39.44
CA SER A 545 -28.96 7.42 -38.35
C SER A 545 -30.39 6.88 -38.39
N ASN A 546 -30.60 5.74 -37.72
CA ASN A 546 -31.87 5.06 -37.59
C ASN A 546 -32.66 5.58 -36.38
N ASP A 547 -33.95 5.26 -36.35
CA ASP A 547 -34.87 5.71 -35.31
C ASP A 547 -34.55 5.18 -33.91
N ASP A 548 -33.80 4.08 -33.81
CA ASP A 548 -33.40 3.36 -32.59
C ASP A 548 -31.94 3.62 -32.18
N ASP A 549 -31.26 4.62 -32.74
CA ASP A 549 -29.92 5.03 -32.30
C ASP A 549 -29.98 5.94 -31.06
N LEU A 550 -29.41 5.43 -29.96
CA LEU A 550 -29.33 6.16 -28.70
C LEU A 550 -28.53 7.46 -28.80
N ASN A 551 -27.51 7.52 -29.66
CA ASN A 551 -26.72 8.74 -29.82
C ASN A 551 -27.52 9.84 -30.50
N TYR A 552 -28.41 9.46 -31.42
CA TYR A 552 -29.36 10.38 -32.03
C TYR A 552 -30.39 10.86 -31.00
N ALA A 553 -30.97 9.96 -30.21
CA ALA A 553 -31.87 10.35 -29.11
C ALA A 553 -31.19 11.35 -28.15
N ASN A 554 -29.94 11.09 -27.77
CA ASN A 554 -29.15 11.99 -26.93
C ASN A 554 -28.86 13.33 -27.61
N ALA A 555 -28.56 13.36 -28.91
CA ALA A 555 -28.36 14.61 -29.65
C ALA A 555 -29.61 15.50 -29.64
N VAL A 556 -30.80 14.89 -29.86
CA VAL A 556 -32.08 15.61 -29.78
C VAL A 556 -32.29 16.15 -28.36
N ARG A 557 -32.01 15.35 -27.32
CA ARG A 557 -32.12 15.77 -25.92
C ARG A 557 -31.25 17.00 -25.60
N TYR A 558 -29.99 16.99 -26.00
CA TYR A 558 -29.08 18.11 -25.73
C TYR A 558 -29.47 19.37 -26.51
N ALA A 559 -29.93 19.22 -27.75
CA ALA A 559 -30.51 20.32 -28.52
C ALA A 559 -31.75 20.90 -27.80
N ALA A 560 -32.67 20.06 -27.33
CA ALA A 560 -33.87 20.50 -26.60
C ALA A 560 -33.51 21.30 -25.33
N SER A 561 -32.58 20.77 -24.54
CA SER A 561 -32.09 21.37 -23.30
C SER A 561 -31.42 22.73 -23.53
N VAL A 562 -30.55 22.87 -24.54
CA VAL A 562 -29.89 24.16 -24.78
C VAL A 562 -30.89 25.22 -25.27
N LYS A 563 -31.87 24.83 -26.08
CA LYS A 563 -32.92 25.73 -26.59
C LYS A 563 -33.80 26.23 -25.45
N GLU A 564 -34.09 25.37 -24.47
CA GLU A 564 -34.76 25.75 -23.22
C GLU A 564 -33.96 26.79 -22.44
N LYS A 565 -32.65 26.56 -22.24
CA LYS A 565 -31.75 27.50 -21.56
C LYS A 565 -31.62 28.84 -22.28
N LEU A 566 -31.78 28.86 -23.61
CA LEU A 566 -31.78 30.06 -24.45
C LEU A 566 -33.17 30.72 -24.54
N GLY A 567 -34.20 30.18 -23.89
CA GLY A 567 -35.58 30.71 -23.93
C GLY A 567 -36.34 30.44 -25.23
N LYS A 568 -35.84 29.56 -26.09
CA LYS A 568 -36.47 29.14 -27.37
C LYS A 568 -37.47 28.01 -27.12
N ASN A 569 -38.48 28.28 -26.29
CA ASN A 569 -39.36 27.26 -25.74
C ASN A 569 -40.15 26.49 -26.80
N SER A 570 -40.63 27.15 -27.86
CA SER A 570 -41.36 26.46 -28.93
C SER A 570 -40.50 25.41 -29.65
N GLU A 571 -39.25 25.75 -29.98
CA GLU A 571 -38.28 24.81 -30.59
C GLU A 571 -37.91 23.69 -29.60
N SER A 572 -37.72 24.03 -28.33
CA SER A 572 -37.41 23.06 -27.27
C SER A 572 -38.52 22.03 -27.09
N VAL A 573 -39.79 22.45 -27.09
CA VAL A 573 -40.96 21.54 -26.98
C VAL A 573 -41.00 20.54 -28.14
N GLU A 574 -40.76 21.01 -29.37
CA GLU A 574 -40.72 20.11 -30.54
C GLU A 574 -39.61 19.07 -30.41
N LEU A 575 -38.42 19.49 -29.97
CA LEU A 575 -37.27 18.60 -29.77
C LEU A 575 -37.49 17.65 -28.59
N TRP A 576 -38.11 18.07 -27.48
CA TRP A 576 -38.42 17.18 -26.37
C TRP A 576 -39.44 16.08 -26.77
N ARG A 577 -40.44 16.41 -27.60
CA ARG A 577 -41.35 15.40 -28.19
C ARG A 577 -40.60 14.43 -29.10
N GLU A 578 -39.67 14.93 -29.90
CA GLU A 578 -38.82 14.09 -30.73
C GLU A 578 -37.95 13.17 -29.84
N ALA A 579 -37.28 13.71 -28.81
CA ALA A 579 -36.45 12.95 -27.89
C ALA A 579 -37.24 11.84 -27.20
N GLU A 580 -38.45 12.13 -26.71
CA GLU A 580 -39.34 11.13 -26.10
C GLU A 580 -39.63 9.97 -27.07
N LYS A 581 -40.01 10.28 -28.32
CA LYS A 581 -40.27 9.28 -29.36
C LYS A 581 -39.03 8.42 -29.63
N ARG A 582 -37.85 9.03 -29.71
CA ARG A 582 -36.57 8.35 -29.96
C ARG A 582 -36.16 7.46 -28.79
N TYR A 583 -36.25 7.94 -27.55
CA TYR A 583 -35.96 7.13 -26.37
C TYR A 583 -36.90 5.94 -26.24
N ARG A 584 -38.18 6.10 -26.63
CA ARG A 584 -39.14 4.99 -26.71
C ARG A 584 -38.73 3.96 -27.77
N ALA A 585 -38.27 4.39 -28.94
CA ALA A 585 -37.73 3.49 -29.97
C ALA A 585 -36.48 2.74 -29.48
N CYS A 586 -35.61 3.42 -28.71
CA CYS A 586 -34.42 2.83 -28.09
C CYS A 586 -34.72 1.98 -26.83
N ARG A 587 -35.97 1.94 -26.35
CA ARG A 587 -36.38 1.28 -25.10
C ARG A 587 -35.66 1.80 -23.84
N ILE A 588 -35.40 3.12 -23.78
CA ILE A 588 -34.76 3.78 -22.64
C ILE A 588 -35.81 4.55 -21.83
N GLU A 589 -36.44 3.87 -20.87
CA GLU A 589 -37.53 4.42 -20.05
C GLU A 589 -37.14 5.69 -19.28
N ALA A 590 -35.90 5.77 -18.79
CA ALA A 590 -35.40 6.94 -18.09
C ALA A 590 -35.41 8.21 -18.97
N GLY A 591 -35.05 8.08 -20.25
CA GLY A 591 -35.07 9.18 -21.20
C GLY A 591 -36.48 9.60 -21.63
N VAL A 592 -37.41 8.64 -21.70
CA VAL A 592 -38.84 8.92 -21.91
C VAL A 592 -39.41 9.74 -20.74
N ALA A 593 -39.11 9.33 -19.51
CA ALA A 593 -39.56 10.02 -18.31
C ALA A 593 -38.95 11.43 -18.19
N GLU A 594 -37.67 11.60 -18.53
CA GLU A 594 -37.01 12.91 -18.59
C GLU A 594 -37.71 13.84 -19.60
N ALA A 595 -37.90 13.37 -20.83
CA ALA A 595 -38.55 14.17 -21.87
C ALA A 595 -39.98 14.57 -21.50
N ALA A 596 -40.78 13.65 -20.93
CA ALA A 596 -42.13 13.93 -20.46
C ALA A 596 -42.14 15.02 -19.37
N LYS A 597 -41.21 14.98 -18.42
CA LYS A 597 -41.08 15.98 -17.35
C LYS A 597 -40.82 17.39 -17.91
N HIS A 598 -39.95 17.52 -18.91
CA HIS A 598 -39.68 18.80 -19.56
C HIS A 598 -40.90 19.30 -20.36
N LEU A 599 -41.63 18.40 -21.03
CA LEU A 599 -42.85 18.76 -21.75
C LEU A 599 -43.96 19.26 -20.83
N ASP A 600 -44.14 18.63 -19.66
CA ASP A 600 -45.11 19.06 -18.66
C ASP A 600 -44.75 20.44 -18.07
N GLY A 601 -43.46 20.67 -17.79
CA GLY A 601 -42.97 21.95 -17.25
C GLY A 601 -43.02 23.12 -18.25
N LEU A 602 -42.96 22.84 -19.55
CA LEU A 602 -43.08 23.86 -20.61
C LEU A 602 -44.53 24.13 -21.05
N ALA A 603 -45.48 23.30 -20.61
CA ALA A 603 -46.91 23.45 -20.87
C ALA A 603 -47.65 24.28 -19.80
N SER A 604 -47.03 24.50 -18.64
CA SER A 604 -47.46 25.42 -17.56
C SER A 604 -46.90 26.81 -17.73
#